data_AF-A0A5C7W6C2-F1
#
_entry.id   AF-A0A5C7W6C2-F1
#
_cell.length_a   1.000
_cell.length_b   1.000
_cell.length_c   1.000
_cell.angle_alpha   90.00
_cell.angle_beta   90.00
_cell.angle_gamma   90.00
#
_symmetry.space_group_name_H-M   'P 1'
#
loop_
_entity.id
_entity.type
_entity.pdbx_description
1 polymer ?
#
loop_
_entity_poly.entity_id
_entity_poly.type
_entity_poly.pdbx_seq_one_letter_code
_entity_poly.pdbx_strand_id
1 'polypeptide(L)' 'MSALLLGKVLATNIPTGPKFVLTVLADHANDFGGSCFPSVPLIADKCSQTEVSVRKHI' A
#
# COMPACT_ATOMS: atom_id res chain seq x y z
N MET A 1 10.34 -2.16 -4.51
CA MET A 1 10.30 -1.28 -3.33
C MET A 1 10.78 0.09 -3.72
N SER A 2 9.94 1.12 -3.52
CA SER A 2 10.31 2.50 -3.81
C SER A 2 10.37 3.37 -2.55
N ALA A 3 11.58 3.76 -2.17
CA ALA A 3 11.82 4.63 -1.01
C ALA A 3 11.19 6.02 -1.18
N LEU A 4 11.15 6.53 -2.42
CA LEU A 4 10.52 7.81 -2.75
C LEU A 4 9.01 7.79 -2.48
N LEU A 5 8.33 6.71 -2.88
CA LEU A 5 6.89 6.55 -2.66
C LEU A 5 6.58 6.33 -1.18
N LEU A 6 7.41 5.56 -0.46
CA LEU A 6 7.26 5.41 1.00
C LEU A 6 7.34 6.74 1.73
N GLY A 7 8.31 7.60 1.39
CA GLY A 7 8.42 8.94 1.96
C GLY A 7 7.18 9.81 1.69
N LYS A 8 6.63 9.72 0.47
CA LYS A 8 5.38 10.41 0.12
C LYS A 8 4.18 9.90 0.91
N VAL A 9 4.03 8.58 1.04
CA VAL A 9 2.93 7.96 1.83
C VAL A 9 2.99 8.42 3.28
N LEU A 10 4.17 8.45 3.89
CA LEU A 10 4.32 8.91 5.28
C LEU A 10 3.97 10.39 5.46
N ALA A 11 4.25 11.23 4.46
CA ALA A 11 3.88 12.65 4.47
C ALA A 11 2.39 12.91 4.24
N THR A 12 1.61 11.92 3.78
CA THR A 12 0.16 12.10 3.57
C THR A 12 -0.63 12.12 4.88
N ASN A 13 -1.62 13.00 4.96
CA ASN A 13 -2.56 13.06 6.08
C ASN A 13 -3.82 12.25 5.79
N ILE A 14 -3.67 10.93 5.65
CA ILE A 14 -4.78 9.99 5.45
C ILE A 14 -4.99 9.10 6.68
N PRO A 15 -6.20 8.55 6.87
CA PRO A 15 -6.48 7.61 7.96
C PRO A 15 -5.56 6.39 7.93
N THR A 16 -5.34 5.80 9.11
CA THR A 16 -4.35 4.75 9.32
C THR A 16 -4.56 3.51 8.44
N GLY A 17 -5.81 3.07 8.22
CA GLY A 17 -6.12 1.90 7.38
C GLY A 17 -5.64 2.07 5.92
N PRO A 18 -6.15 3.08 5.19
CA PRO A 18 -5.66 3.42 3.85
C PRO A 18 -4.15 3.69 3.81
N LYS A 19 -3.57 4.26 4.87
CA LYS A 19 -2.14 4.53 4.95
C LYS A 19 -1.30 3.25 4.88
N PHE A 20 -1.67 2.22 5.65
CA PHE A 20 -0.97 0.93 5.61
C PHE A 20 -1.08 0.25 4.25
N VAL A 21 -2.27 0.27 3.64
CA VAL A 21 -2.46 -0.25 2.28
C VAL A 21 -1.55 0.46 1.28
N LEU A 22 -1.48 1.80 1.33
CA LEU A 22 -0.59 2.59 0.48
C LEU A 22 0.89 2.33 0.74
N THR A 23 1.29 2.09 1.99
CA THR A 23 2.66 1.71 2.35
C THR A 23 3.03 0.38 1.69
N VAL A 24 2.14 -0.62 1.74
CA VAL A 24 2.36 -1.92 1.09
C VAL A 24 2.41 -1.80 -0.43
N LEU A 25 1.58 -0.94 -1.02
CA LEU A 25 1.65 -0.65 -2.46
C LEU A 25 2.98 0.01 -2.83
N ALA A 26 3.46 0.98 -2.05
CA ALA A 26 4.76 1.62 -2.26
C ALA A 26 5.94 0.65 -2.09
N ASP A 27 5.82 -0.31 -1.18
CA ASP A 27 6.78 -1.40 -0.96
C ASP A 27 6.89 -2.34 -2.17
N HIS A 28 5.80 -2.60 -2.88
CA HIS A 28 5.78 -3.46 -4.08
C HIS A 28 5.91 -2.70 -5.40
N ALA A 29 5.86 -1.36 -5.37
CA ALA A 29 6.11 -0.55 -6.55
C ALA A 29 7.57 -0.64 -7.00
N ASN A 30 7.79 -0.58 -8.31
CA ASN A 30 9.11 -0.35 -8.88
C ASN A 30 9.45 1.15 -8.90
N ASP A 31 10.75 1.48 -8.84
CA ASP A 31 11.21 2.87 -8.88
C ASP A 31 10.93 3.57 -10.22
N PHE A 32 10.63 2.80 -11.26
CA PHE A 32 10.26 3.29 -12.58
C PHE A 32 8.77 3.67 -12.68
N GLY A 33 7.99 3.53 -11.60
CA GLY A 33 6.64 4.11 -11.46
C GLY A 33 5.56 3.47 -12.33
N GLY A 34 5.80 2.29 -12.91
CA GLY A 34 4.90 1.67 -13.89
C GLY A 34 4.34 0.31 -13.51
N SER A 35 4.78 -0.29 -12.40
CA SER A 35 4.34 -1.63 -12.01
C SER A 35 4.25 -1.78 -10.51
N CYS A 36 3.05 -2.11 -10.03
CA CYS A 36 2.76 -2.52 -8.67
C CYS A 36 1.63 -3.56 -8.75
N PHE A 37 1.97 -4.83 -8.52
CA PHE A 37 1.02 -5.96 -8.65
C PHE A 37 0.97 -6.85 -7.39
N PRO A 38 0.84 -6.31 -6.17
CA PRO A 38 0.53 -7.14 -5.02
C PRO A 38 -0.92 -7.66 -5.13
N SER A 39 -1.13 -8.92 -4.80
CA SER A 39 -2.47 -9.49 -4.72
C SER A 39 -3.21 -8.94 -3.49
N VAL A 40 -4.54 -8.80 -3.57
CA VAL A 40 -5.37 -8.36 -2.43
C VAL A 40 -5.15 -9.22 -1.17
N PRO A 41 -5.02 -10.56 -1.25
CA PRO A 41 -4.70 -11.40 -0.09
C PRO A 41 -3.35 -11.05 0.54
N LEU A 42 -2.32 -10.73 -0.26
CA LEU A 42 -1.01 -10.34 0.24
C LEU A 42 -1.06 -8.99 0.98
N ILE A 43 -1.83 -8.03 0.45
CA ILE A 43 -2.03 -6.74 1.11
C ILE A 43 -2.78 -6.93 2.43
N ALA A 44 -3.81 -7.77 2.44
CA ALA A 44 -4.61 -8.09 3.63
C ALA A 44 -3.74 -8.69 4.74
N ASP A 45 -2.90 -9.67 4.40
CA ASP A 45 -1.94 -10.30 5.33
C ASP A 45 -0.95 -9.26 5.89
N LYS A 46 -0.28 -8.50 5.02
CA LYS A 46 0.69 -7.47 5.44
C LYS A 46 0.07 -6.34 6.28
N CYS A 47 -1.19 -5.97 6.01
CA CYS A 47 -1.88 -4.91 6.74
C CYS A 47 -2.62 -5.42 7.99
N SER A 48 -2.65 -6.74 8.24
CA SER A 48 -3.51 -7.35 9.27
C SER A 48 -4.98 -6.91 9.12
N GLN A 49 -5.45 -6.81 7.88
CA GLN A 49 -6.80 -6.39 7.52
C GLN A 49 -7.51 -7.53 6.77
N THR A 50 -8.83 -7.52 6.75
CA THR A 50 -9.58 -8.46 5.90
C THR A 50 -9.51 -8.00 4.44
N GLU A 51 -9.61 -8.94 3.49
CA GLU A 51 -9.69 -8.60 2.06
C GLU A 51 -10.83 -7.61 1.77
N VAL A 52 -11.96 -7.73 2.49
CA VAL A 52 -13.10 -6.81 2.39
C VAL A 52 -12.71 -5.39 2.81
N SER A 53 -11.95 -5.25 3.90
CA SER A 53 -11.45 -3.93 4.34
C SER A 53 -10.46 -3.35 3.35
N VAL A 54 -9.52 -4.17 2.86
CA VAL A 54 -8.53 -3.74 1.86
C VAL A 54 -9.22 -3.27 0.58
N ARG A 55 -10.21 -4.01 0.06
CA ARG A 55 -10.99 -3.62 -1.13
C ARG A 55 -11.76 -2.31 -0.98
N LYS A 56 -11.99 -1.81 0.23
CA LYS A 56 -12.60 -0.50 0.46
C LYS A 56 -11.58 0.65 0.41
N HIS A 57 -10.29 0.32 0.32
CA HIS A 57 -9.17 1.27 0.31
C HIS A 57 -8.43 1.34 -1.03
N ILE A 58 -8.70 0.40 -1.95
CA ILE A 58 -8.22 0.39 -3.35
C ILE A 58 -9.35 0.91 -4.24
#